data_AF-A0A2M8PKX6-F1
#
_entry.id   AF-A0A2M8PKX6-F1
#
_cell.length_a   1.000
_cell.length_b   1.000
_cell.length_c   1.000
_cell.angle_alpha   90.00
_cell.angle_beta   90.00
_cell.angle_gamma   90.00
#
_symmetry.space_group_name_H-M   'P 1'
#
loop_
_entity.id
_entity.type
_entity.pdbx_description
1 polymer ?
#
loop_
_entity_poly.entity_id
_entity_poly.type
_entity_poly.pdbx_seq_one_letter_code
_entity_poly.pdbx_strand_id
1 'polypeptide(L)'
;AISEAFIHEMNFAKLHVFRYSVREGTPAARMKGQLPKRVKKARSQRLLQHSSQQEERFARRFIGQKLHVLWEQVIGATEDGFISVGYTENYIRARAIHPRPLTNLITPVQALDYVDGQLIVNPVIE
;
A
#
# COMPACT_ATOMS: atom_id res chain seq x y z
N ALA A 1 17.00 10.07 13.70
CA ALA A 1 16.97 9.20 14.87
C ALA A 1 15.63 9.26 15.59
N ILE A 2 15.08 10.45 15.93
CA ILE A 2 13.77 10.55 16.62
C ILE A 2 12.57 10.18 15.74
N SER A 3 12.44 10.74 14.53
CA SER A 3 11.27 10.47 13.66
C SER A 3 11.16 9.01 13.25
N GLU A 4 12.29 8.34 13.05
CA GLU A 4 12.32 6.92 12.69
C GLU A 4 11.85 6.06 13.86
N ALA A 5 12.36 6.31 15.08
CA ALA A 5 11.89 5.63 16.28
C ALA A 5 10.38 5.81 16.50
N PHE A 6 9.86 7.03 16.35
CA PHE A 6 8.42 7.30 16.44
C PHE A 6 7.62 6.51 15.39
N ILE A 7 8.09 6.47 14.14
CA ILE A 7 7.44 5.69 13.07
C ILE A 7 7.42 4.19 13.38
N HIS A 8 8.50 3.67 13.99
CA HIS A 8 8.55 2.28 14.45
C HIS A 8 7.54 2.02 15.56
N GLU A 9 7.49 2.89 16.57
CA GLU A 9 6.60 2.75 17.72
C GLU A 9 5.12 2.78 17.32
N MET A 10 4.74 3.69 16.43
CA MET A 10 3.34 3.85 16.01
C MET A 10 2.83 2.74 15.08
N ASN A 11 3.73 1.99 14.44
CA ASN A 11 3.39 0.86 13.56
C ASN A 11 2.28 1.16 12.53
N PHE A 12 2.45 2.24 11.76
CA PHE A 12 1.49 2.67 10.75
C PHE A 12 1.25 1.59 9.68
N ALA A 13 0.05 1.56 9.09
CA ALA A 13 -0.26 0.63 7.99
C ALA A 13 0.57 0.92 6.73
N LYS A 14 0.79 2.19 6.39
CA LYS A 14 1.60 2.63 5.25
C LYS A 14 2.05 4.07 5.44
N LEU A 15 3.22 4.42 4.92
CA LEU A 15 3.79 5.77 4.96
C LEU A 15 3.88 6.36 3.56
N HIS A 16 3.49 7.63 3.44
CA HIS A 16 3.81 8.45 2.28
C HIS A 16 4.95 9.40 2.65
N VAL A 17 6.12 9.21 2.03
CA VAL A 17 7.35 9.93 2.41
C VAL A 17 7.77 10.89 1.30
N PHE A 18 7.62 12.18 1.57
CA PHE A 18 8.08 13.24 0.66
C PHE A 18 9.39 13.85 1.15
N ARG A 19 10.36 14.01 0.24
CA ARG A 19 11.59 14.73 0.53
C ARG A 19 11.33 16.22 0.46
N TYR A 20 11.83 16.96 1.44
CA TYR A 20 11.77 18.42 1.38
C TYR A 20 12.45 18.96 0.11
N SER A 21 11.69 19.70 -0.68
CA SER A 21 12.16 20.47 -1.81
C SER A 21 12.13 21.94 -1.43
N VAL A 22 13.26 22.62 -1.58
CA VAL A 22 13.33 24.06 -1.34
C VAL A 22 12.41 24.76 -2.33
N ARG A 23 11.59 25.68 -1.84
CA ARG A 23 10.70 26.53 -2.63
C ARG A 23 10.98 27.98 -2.25
N GLU A 24 11.35 28.79 -3.22
CA GLU A 24 11.65 30.20 -3.01
C GLU A 24 10.47 30.93 -2.36
N GLY A 25 10.76 31.96 -1.57
CA GLY A 25 9.76 32.72 -0.81
C GLY A 25 9.28 32.05 0.49
N THR A 26 9.47 30.73 0.66
CA THR A 26 9.04 30.05 1.90
C THR A 26 9.97 30.33 3.09
N PRO A 27 9.46 30.40 4.33
CA PRO A 27 10.31 30.52 5.52
C PRO A 27 11.36 29.40 5.62
N ALA A 28 10.97 28.18 5.26
CA ALA A 28 11.87 27.01 5.28
C ALA A 28 13.06 27.16 4.32
N ALA A 29 12.92 27.90 3.22
CA ALA A 29 14.02 28.19 2.30
C ALA A 29 15.09 29.10 2.91
N ARG A 30 14.73 29.94 3.88
CA ARG A 30 15.65 30.83 4.60
C ARG A 30 16.34 30.15 5.79
N MET A 31 15.90 28.95 6.18
CA MET A 31 16.49 28.23 7.32
C MET A 31 17.90 27.75 6.98
N LYS A 32 18.84 27.99 7.90
CA LYS A 32 20.21 27.47 7.84
C LYS A 32 20.23 25.95 8.03
N GLY A 33 21.32 25.30 7.61
CA GLY A 33 21.51 23.86 7.81
C GLY A 33 20.75 22.97 6.80
N GLN A 34 20.47 23.49 5.60
CA GLN A 34 19.86 22.69 4.53
C GLN A 34 20.72 21.46 4.21
N LEU A 35 20.09 20.30 4.17
CA LEU A 35 20.78 19.04 3.90
C LEU A 35 20.99 18.82 2.39
N PRO A 36 22.15 18.29 1.98
CA PRO A 36 22.37 17.86 0.60
C PRO A 36 21.31 16.88 0.11
N LYS A 37 20.97 16.94 -1.19
CA LYS A 37 19.97 16.06 -1.82
C LYS A 37 20.24 14.57 -1.54
N ARG A 38 21.51 14.15 -1.54
CA ARG A 38 21.93 12.75 -1.24
C ARG A 38 21.48 12.29 0.15
N VAL A 39 21.59 13.14 1.16
CA VAL A 39 21.21 12.80 2.55
C VAL A 39 19.69 12.67 2.64
N LYS A 40 18.94 13.60 2.03
CA LYS A 40 17.47 13.53 1.98
C LYS A 40 16.99 12.28 1.26
N LYS A 41 17.65 11.89 0.16
CA LYS A 41 17.37 10.65 -0.60
C LYS A 41 17.62 9.41 0.25
N ALA A 42 18.78 9.32 0.91
CA ALA A 42 19.10 8.18 1.78
C ALA A 42 18.07 8.02 2.92
N ARG A 43 17.69 9.14 3.57
CA ARG A 43 16.69 9.11 4.64
C ARG A 43 15.32 8.64 4.16
N SER A 44 14.82 9.17 3.04
CA SER A 44 13.52 8.77 2.53
C SER A 44 13.50 7.30 2.10
N GLN A 45 14.60 6.80 1.51
CA GLN A 45 14.68 5.39 1.09
C GLN A 45 14.59 4.43 2.27
N ARG A 46 15.27 4.71 3.39
CA ARG A 46 15.14 3.90 4.61
C ARG A 46 13.70 3.88 5.13
N LEU A 47 13.03 5.03 5.15
CA LEU A 47 11.63 5.12 5.62
C LEU A 47 10.65 4.41 4.66
N LEU A 48 10.89 4.47 3.34
CA LEU A 48 10.08 3.75 2.37
C LEU A 48 10.26 2.23 2.50
N GLN A 49 11.49 1.75 2.68
CA GLN A 49 11.75 0.33 2.96
C GLN A 49 11.02 -0.13 4.22
N HIS A 50 11.08 0.67 5.28
CA HIS A 50 10.35 0.36 6.51
C HIS A 50 8.83 0.37 6.29
N SER A 51 8.31 1.34 5.52
CA SER A 51 6.90 1.38 5.15
C SER A 51 6.46 0.11 4.42
N SER A 52 7.24 -0.40 3.47
CA SER A 52 6.89 -1.63 2.74
C SER A 52 6.77 -2.82 3.68
N GLN A 53 7.67 -2.93 4.67
CA GLN A 53 7.59 -3.99 5.68
C GLN A 53 6.38 -3.82 6.61
N GLN A 54 6.02 -2.59 6.97
CA GLN A 54 4.84 -2.31 7.78
C GLN A 54 3.55 -2.61 7.01
N GLU A 55 3.49 -2.24 5.73
CA GLU A 55 2.36 -2.51 4.83
C GLU A 55 2.12 -4.01 4.67
N GLU A 56 3.18 -4.78 4.44
CA GLU A 56 3.09 -6.24 4.40
C GLU A 56 2.62 -6.82 5.74
N ARG A 57 3.21 -6.39 6.87
CA ARG A 57 2.80 -6.85 8.21
C ARG A 57 1.34 -6.52 8.49
N PHE A 58 0.88 -5.33 8.11
CA PHE A 58 -0.50 -4.90 8.26
C PHE A 58 -1.45 -5.77 7.44
N ALA A 59 -1.14 -5.97 6.15
CA ALA A 59 -1.97 -6.77 5.24
C ALA A 59 -2.04 -8.24 5.66
N ARG A 60 -0.92 -8.84 6.07
CA ARG A 60 -0.85 -10.26 6.49
C ARG A 60 -1.75 -10.57 7.69
N ARG A 61 -2.07 -9.60 8.56
CA ARG A 61 -3.01 -9.80 9.68
C ARG A 61 -4.41 -10.19 9.23
N PHE A 62 -4.78 -9.85 7.99
CA PHE A 62 -6.09 -10.15 7.45
C PHE A 62 -6.18 -11.49 6.73
N ILE A 63 -5.06 -12.20 6.52
CA ILE A 63 -5.07 -13.55 5.94
C ILE A 63 -5.95 -14.47 6.80
N GLY A 64 -6.81 -15.26 6.15
CA GLY A 64 -7.79 -16.11 6.82
C GLY A 64 -9.08 -15.40 7.22
N GLN A 65 -9.19 -14.07 7.08
CA GLN A 65 -10.41 -13.32 7.38
C GLN A 65 -11.27 -13.07 6.13
N LYS A 66 -12.56 -12.82 6.36
CA LYS A 66 -13.47 -12.31 5.34
C LYS A 66 -13.40 -10.79 5.30
N LEU A 67 -13.27 -10.22 4.10
CA LEU A 67 -13.20 -8.78 3.85
C LEU A 67 -14.18 -8.42 2.74
N HIS A 68 -14.40 -7.13 2.51
CA HIS A 68 -15.00 -6.63 1.28
C HIS A 68 -13.95 -5.98 0.40
N VAL A 69 -14.06 -6.18 -0.91
CA VAL A 69 -13.21 -5.52 -1.92
C VAL A 69 -14.08 -4.79 -2.91
N LEU A 70 -13.81 -3.49 -3.10
CA LEU A 70 -14.27 -2.74 -4.26
C LEU A 70 -13.31 -3.00 -5.42
N TRP A 71 -13.82 -3.59 -6.49
CA TRP A 71 -13.05 -3.89 -7.70
C TRP A 71 -13.10 -2.71 -8.67
N GLU A 72 -11.93 -2.24 -9.09
CA GLU A 72 -11.82 -1.03 -9.91
C GLU A 72 -11.36 -1.32 -11.34
N GLN A 73 -10.57 -2.38 -11.53
CA GLN A 73 -9.91 -2.65 -12.81
C GLN A 73 -9.77 -4.15 -13.08
N VAL A 74 -9.83 -4.50 -14.36
CA VAL A 74 -9.36 -5.79 -14.89
C VAL A 74 -8.04 -5.52 -15.59
N ILE A 75 -6.98 -6.20 -15.16
CA ILE A 75 -5.61 -5.94 -15.65
C ILE A 75 -5.10 -7.03 -16.60
N GLY A 76 -5.91 -8.05 -16.87
CA GLY A 76 -5.57 -9.16 -17.74
C GLY A 76 -6.52 -10.33 -17.57
N ALA A 77 -6.19 -11.46 -18.19
CA ALA A 77 -6.90 -12.72 -18.06
C ALA A 77 -5.92 -13.89 -18.07
N THR A 78 -6.36 -15.01 -17.51
CA THR A 78 -5.72 -16.32 -17.51
C THR A 78 -6.72 -17.34 -18.06
N GLU A 79 -6.31 -18.60 -18.22
CA GLU A 79 -7.23 -19.69 -18.56
C GLU A 79 -8.38 -19.83 -17.54
N ASP A 80 -8.12 -19.47 -16.27
CA ASP A 80 -9.09 -19.54 -15.17
C ASP A 80 -10.02 -18.30 -15.05
N GLY A 81 -9.81 -17.26 -15.87
CA GLY A 81 -10.65 -16.07 -15.91
C GLY A 81 -9.92 -14.73 -15.82
N PHE A 82 -10.67 -13.68 -15.49
CA PHE A 82 -10.20 -12.28 -15.46
C PHE A 82 -9.42 -11.96 -14.20
N ILE A 83 -8.27 -11.31 -14.34
CA ILE A 83 -7.47 -10.79 -13.23
C ILE A 83 -8.05 -9.45 -12.82
N SER A 84 -8.86 -9.44 -11.75
CA SER A 84 -9.47 -8.23 -11.19
C SER A 84 -8.62 -7.70 -10.03
N VAL A 85 -8.48 -6.37 -9.95
CA VAL A 85 -7.80 -5.68 -8.86
C VAL A 85 -8.67 -4.59 -8.26
N GLY A 86 -8.49 -4.37 -6.97
CA GLY A 86 -9.30 -3.44 -6.20
C GLY A 86 -8.69 -3.14 -4.84
N TYR A 87 -9.49 -2.55 -3.97
CA TYR A 87 -9.08 -2.23 -2.60
C TYR A 87 -10.09 -2.75 -1.58
N THR A 88 -9.56 -3.25 -0.46
CA THR A 88 -10.36 -3.51 0.74
C THR A 88 -10.80 -2.20 1.40
N GLU A 89 -11.72 -2.27 2.35
CA GLU A 89 -12.14 -1.14 3.21
C GLU A 89 -10.96 -0.47 3.94
N ASN A 90 -9.90 -1.22 4.24
CA ASN A 90 -8.68 -0.72 4.87
C ASN A 90 -7.59 -0.30 3.85
N TYR A 91 -7.97 -0.05 2.60
CA TYR A 91 -7.08 0.37 1.50
C TYR A 91 -5.93 -0.61 1.18
N ILE A 92 -6.05 -1.87 1.56
CA ILE A 92 -5.14 -2.93 1.10
C ILE A 92 -5.50 -3.26 -0.35
N ARG A 93 -4.53 -3.19 -1.24
CA ARG A 93 -4.71 -3.57 -2.64
C ARG A 93 -4.95 -5.08 -2.71
N ALA A 94 -6.00 -5.50 -3.39
CA ALA A 94 -6.37 -6.90 -3.55
C ALA A 94 -6.36 -7.33 -5.01
N ARG A 95 -6.11 -8.62 -5.25
CA ARG A 95 -6.16 -9.28 -6.55
C ARG A 95 -6.96 -10.58 -6.44
N ALA A 96 -7.83 -10.81 -7.41
CA ALA A 96 -8.51 -12.08 -7.61
C ALA A 96 -8.49 -12.48 -9.09
N ILE A 97 -8.59 -13.78 -9.33
CA ILE A 97 -8.91 -14.33 -10.65
C ILE A 97 -10.35 -14.85 -10.55
N HIS A 98 -11.21 -14.45 -11.50
CA HIS A 98 -12.62 -14.83 -11.47
C HIS A 98 -13.19 -14.99 -12.90
N PRO A 99 -14.10 -15.95 -13.18
CA PRO A 99 -14.63 -16.18 -14.52
C PRO A 99 -15.36 -15.00 -15.18
N ARG A 100 -15.86 -14.05 -14.38
CA ARG A 100 -16.44 -12.79 -14.85
C ARG A 100 -15.69 -11.58 -14.30
N PRO A 101 -15.61 -10.46 -15.05
CA PRO A 101 -15.04 -9.23 -14.55
C PRO A 101 -15.84 -8.72 -13.34
N LEU A 102 -15.14 -8.15 -12.36
CA LEU A 102 -15.76 -7.70 -11.10
C LEU A 102 -15.84 -6.17 -10.96
N THR A 103 -15.33 -5.41 -11.94
CA THR A 103 -15.29 -3.94 -11.89
C THR A 103 -16.62 -3.31 -11.47
N ASN A 104 -16.56 -2.30 -10.59
CA ASN A 104 -17.70 -1.60 -9.98
C ASN A 104 -18.57 -2.46 -9.05
N LEU A 105 -18.09 -3.63 -8.63
CA LEU A 105 -18.73 -4.44 -7.59
C LEU A 105 -17.95 -4.35 -6.29
N ILE A 106 -18.70 -4.41 -5.19
CA ILE A 106 -18.16 -4.71 -3.86
C ILE A 106 -18.54 -6.16 -3.57
N THR A 107 -17.56 -7.04 -3.39
CA THR A 107 -17.83 -8.45 -3.08
C THR A 107 -17.21 -8.81 -1.74
N PRO A 108 -17.86 -9.67 -0.93
CA PRO A 108 -17.16 -10.33 0.14
C PRO A 108 -16.08 -11.25 -0.46
N VAL A 109 -14.93 -11.32 0.19
CA VAL A 109 -13.79 -12.12 -0.25
C VAL A 109 -13.17 -12.84 0.93
N GLN A 110 -12.58 -14.00 0.68
CA GLN A 110 -11.70 -14.68 1.61
C GLN A 110 -10.25 -14.29 1.32
N ALA A 111 -9.54 -13.73 2.30
CA ALA A 111 -8.13 -13.41 2.17
C ALA A 111 -7.27 -14.68 2.33
N LEU A 112 -6.38 -14.93 1.36
CA LEU A 112 -5.61 -16.17 1.25
C LEU A 112 -4.11 -15.96 1.49
N ASP A 113 -3.53 -14.94 0.86
CA ASP A 113 -2.09 -14.67 0.96
C ASP A 113 -1.79 -13.20 0.64
N TYR A 114 -0.53 -12.77 0.77
CA TYR A 114 -0.04 -11.46 0.37
C TYR A 114 1.24 -11.60 -0.46
N VAL A 115 1.16 -11.23 -1.73
CA VAL A 115 2.23 -11.39 -2.74
C VAL A 115 2.38 -10.12 -3.55
N ASP A 116 3.62 -9.66 -3.75
CA ASP A 116 3.96 -8.50 -4.59
C ASP A 116 3.15 -7.22 -4.29
N GLY A 117 2.92 -6.95 -3.01
CA GLY A 117 2.18 -5.76 -2.57
C GLY A 117 0.66 -5.87 -2.70
N GLN A 118 0.13 -7.06 -2.96
CA GLN A 118 -1.30 -7.32 -3.12
C GLN A 118 -1.77 -8.47 -2.25
N LEU A 119 -2.94 -8.30 -1.64
CA LEU A 119 -3.66 -9.38 -0.99
C LEU A 119 -4.29 -10.27 -2.06
N ILE A 120 -3.95 -11.55 -2.05
CA ILE A 120 -4.57 -12.55 -2.90
C ILE A 120 -5.85 -13.01 -2.21
N VAL A 121 -6.97 -12.90 -2.92
CA VAL A 121 -8.29 -13.16 -2.34
C VAL A 121 -9.14 -14.01 -3.26
N ASN A 122 -10.08 -14.76 -2.68
CA ASN A 122 -11.13 -15.45 -3.42
C ASN A 122 -12.48 -14.75 -3.20
N PRO A 123 -13.12 -14.19 -4.23
CA PRO A 123 -14.45 -13.64 -4.14
C PRO A 123 -15.49 -14.70 -3.76
N VAL A 124 -16.37 -14.38 -2.81
CA VAL A 124 -17.51 -15.22 -2.43
C VAL A 124 -18.74 -14.59 -3.08
N ILE A 125 -19.11 -15.11 -4.24
CA ILE A 125 -20.20 -14.58 -5.06
C ILE A 125 -21.25 -15.68 -5.15
N GLU A 126 -22.47 -15.36 -4.70
CA GLU A 126 -23.67 -16.18 -4.92
C GLU A 126 -24.15 -16.11 -6.38
#